data_AF-A0A6G3XBQ2-F1
#
_entry.id   AF-A0A6G3XBQ2-F1
#
_cell.length_a   1.000
_cell.length_b   1.000
_cell.length_c   1.000
_cell.angle_alpha   90.00
_cell.angle_beta   90.00
_cell.angle_gamma   90.00
#
_symmetry.space_group_name_H-M   'P 1'
#
loop_
_entity.id
_entity.type
_entity.pdbx_description
1 polymer ?
#
loop_
_entity_poly.entity_id
_entity_poly.type
_entity_poly.pdbx_seq_one_letter_code
_entity_poly.pdbx_strand_id
1 'polypeptide(L)'
;VEAWGLLDAFAPPASIITAYEYTPVNVRRFLHRRFACPVIDLFGSTELGYLYYSDREGRYWPHLSGMSVELLPVASGSTIHQLIVTSVRNPYMPLVRYR
;
A
#
# COMPACT_ATOMS: atom_id res chain seq x y z
N VAL A 1 13.03 -25.14 0.42
CA VAL A 1 14.25 -24.56 1.04
C VAL A 1 14.80 -25.49 2.11
N GLU A 2 13.95 -25.95 3.03
CA GLU A 2 14.30 -26.88 4.11
C GLU A 2 14.72 -28.28 3.58
N ALA A 3 13.98 -28.85 2.63
CA ALA A 3 14.33 -30.10 1.94
C ALA A 3 15.68 -30.07 1.18
N TRP A 4 16.27 -28.87 1.00
CA TRP A 4 17.54 -28.66 0.30
C TRP A 4 18.63 -28.09 1.23
N GLY A 5 18.36 -27.91 2.53
CA GLY A 5 19.33 -27.36 3.49
C GLY A 5 19.78 -25.92 3.21
N LEU A 6 19.00 -25.14 2.46
CA LEU A 6 19.40 -23.81 1.98
C LEU A 6 18.95 -22.65 2.86
N LEU A 7 18.33 -22.91 4.02
CA LEU A 7 17.74 -21.85 4.84
C LEU A 7 18.79 -20.81 5.29
N ASP A 8 19.97 -21.27 5.70
CA ASP A 8 21.05 -20.40 6.17
C ASP A 8 21.87 -19.77 5.03
N ALA A 9 21.59 -20.14 3.78
CA ALA A 9 22.28 -19.60 2.61
C ALA A 9 21.72 -18.23 2.16
N PHE A 10 20.56 -17.81 2.68
CA PHE A 10 19.92 -16.55 2.31
C PHE A 10 20.10 -15.49 3.39
N ALA A 11 20.52 -14.30 2.97
CA ALA A 11 20.51 -13.14 3.86
C ALA A 11 19.08 -12.81 4.31
N PRO A 12 18.88 -12.33 5.55
CA PRO A 12 17.58 -11.87 6.00
C PRO A 12 17.12 -10.66 5.16
N PRO A 13 15.79 -10.50 4.94
CA PRO A 13 15.29 -9.38 4.16
C PRO A 13 15.55 -8.06 4.89
N ALA A 14 16.04 -7.06 4.16
CA ALA A 14 16.20 -5.71 4.70
C ALA A 14 14.86 -4.99 4.92
N SER A 15 13.82 -5.39 4.20
CA SER A 15 12.44 -4.89 4.33
C SER A 15 11.46 -5.84 3.66
N ILE A 16 10.18 -5.72 4.00
CA ILE A 16 9.06 -6.38 3.33
C ILE A 16 8.13 -5.30 2.82
N ILE A 17 7.73 -5.42 1.55
CA ILE A 17 6.74 -4.54 0.93
C ILE A 17 5.47 -5.34 0.69
N THR A 18 4.36 -4.86 1.22
CA THR A 18 3.02 -5.38 0.96
C THR A 18 2.27 -4.42 0.03
N ALA A 19 1.38 -4.97 -0.80
CA ALA A 19 0.56 -4.22 -1.74
C ALA A 19 -0.63 -5.11 -2.14
N TYR A 20 -1.54 -4.57 -2.96
CA TYR A 20 -2.73 -5.24 -3.52
C TYR A 20 -3.81 -5.64 -2.52
N GLU A 21 -3.44 -5.98 -1.29
CA GLU A 21 -4.36 -6.29 -0.20
C GLU A 21 -4.09 -5.38 0.99
N TYR A 22 -5.14 -5.14 1.78
CA TYR A 22 -5.00 -4.43 3.04
C TYR A 22 -4.15 -5.26 4.01
N THR A 23 -3.03 -4.70 4.48
CA THR A 23 -2.16 -5.33 5.48
C THR A 23 -2.61 -4.93 6.89
N PRO A 24 -3.38 -5.77 7.62
CA PRO A 24 -3.90 -5.39 8.91
C PRO A 24 -2.79 -5.46 9.97
N VAL A 25 -2.99 -4.77 11.10
CA VAL A 25 -1.99 -4.61 12.17
C VAL A 25 -1.45 -5.95 12.69
N ASN A 26 -2.29 -6.99 12.75
CA ASN A 26 -1.89 -8.32 13.19
C ASN A 26 -0.93 -9.01 12.20
N VAL A 27 -1.15 -8.87 10.88
CA VAL A 27 -0.26 -9.38 9.83
C VAL A 27 1.07 -8.63 9.86
N ARG A 28 1.04 -7.30 9.95
CA ARG A 28 2.25 -6.47 10.10
C ARG A 28 3.07 -6.90 11.31
N ARG A 29 2.42 -7.09 12.46
CA ARG A 29 3.07 -7.54 13.70
C ARG A 29 3.67 -8.93 13.57
N PHE A 30 2.99 -9.84 12.89
CA PHE A 30 3.50 -11.19 12.64
C PHE A 30 4.78 -11.16 11.78
N LEU A 31 4.74 -10.43 10.66
CA LEU A 31 5.89 -10.28 9.76
C LEU A 31 7.08 -9.63 10.46
N HIS A 32 6.84 -8.55 11.20
CA HIS A 32 7.89 -7.87 11.97
C HIS A 32 8.52 -8.79 13.02
N ARG A 33 7.74 -9.61 13.73
CA ARG A 33 8.29 -10.59 14.68
C ARG A 33 9.11 -11.69 14.00
N ARG A 34 8.72 -12.11 12.80
CA ARG A 34 9.36 -13.23 12.09
C ARG A 34 10.65 -12.82 11.37
N PHE A 35 10.72 -11.60 10.87
CA PHE A 35 11.80 -11.13 10.00
C PHE A 35 12.61 -9.98 10.58
N ALA A 36 12.16 -9.35 11.68
CA ALA A 36 12.84 -8.26 12.36
C ALA A 36 13.25 -7.10 11.43
N CYS A 37 12.44 -6.82 10.41
CA CYS A 37 12.68 -5.76 9.44
C CYS A 37 11.43 -4.88 9.23
N PRO A 38 11.59 -3.68 8.65
CA PRO A 38 10.46 -2.81 8.32
C PRO A 38 9.47 -3.50 7.37
N VAL A 39 8.18 -3.30 7.66
CA VAL A 39 7.07 -3.72 6.79
C VAL A 39 6.39 -2.46 6.28
N ILE A 40 6.42 -2.26 4.96
CA ILE A 40 5.91 -1.07 4.27
C ILE A 40 4.73 -1.49 3.41
N ASP A 41 3.58 -0.85 3.58
CA ASP A 41 2.39 -1.11 2.76
C ASP A 41 2.25 -0.07 1.65
N LEU A 42 1.94 -0.52 0.44
CA LEU A 42 1.66 0.32 -0.71
C LEU A 42 0.20 0.18 -1.11
N PHE A 43 -0.50 1.32 -1.16
CA PHE A 43 -1.89 1.38 -1.56
C PHE A 43 -2.02 2.11 -2.91
N GLY A 44 -2.66 1.45 -3.87
CA GLY A 44 -2.84 1.96 -5.22
C GLY A 44 -3.61 0.98 -6.10
N SER A 45 -3.69 1.31 -7.40
CA SER A 45 -4.28 0.44 -8.42
C SER A 45 -3.41 0.42 -9.67
N THR A 46 -3.71 -0.47 -10.61
CA THR A 46 -3.03 -0.49 -11.92
C THR A 46 -3.24 0.81 -12.68
N GLU A 47 -4.45 1.35 -12.63
CA GLU A 47 -4.88 2.55 -13.35
C GLU A 47 -4.20 3.81 -12.81
N LEU A 48 -3.97 3.85 -11.50
CA LEU A 48 -3.51 5.06 -10.82
C LEU A 48 -2.04 4.99 -10.43
N GLY A 49 -1.45 3.81 -10.25
CA GLY A 49 -0.21 3.62 -9.50
C GLY A 49 -0.42 3.79 -7.99
N TYR A 50 0.66 3.96 -7.23
CA TYR A 50 0.56 4.14 -5.78
C TYR A 50 0.06 5.55 -5.41
N LEU A 51 -0.89 5.58 -4.47
CA LEU A 51 -1.53 6.78 -3.91
C LEU A 51 -1.03 7.05 -2.50
N TYR A 52 -0.83 5.99 -1.71
CA TYR A 52 -0.32 6.08 -0.34
C TYR A 52 0.70 4.98 -0.09
N TYR A 53 1.59 5.24 0.86
CA TYR A 53 2.51 4.25 1.40
C TYR A 53 2.58 4.38 2.92
N SER A 54 2.82 3.28 3.64
CA SER A 54 3.03 3.35 5.08
C SER A 54 4.47 3.72 5.42
N ASP A 55 4.67 4.41 6.54
CA ASP A 55 5.99 4.46 7.18
C ASP A 55 6.27 3.20 8.01
N ARG A 56 7.38 3.19 8.74
CA ARG A 56 7.81 2.06 9.59
C ARG A 56 6.86 1.81 10.76
N GLU A 57 6.10 2.81 11.19
CA GLU A 57 5.10 2.70 12.24
C GLU A 57 3.72 2.25 11.70
N GLY A 58 3.57 2.16 10.38
CA GLY A 58 2.34 1.77 9.72
C GLY A 58 1.39 2.94 9.43
N ARG A 59 1.84 4.19 9.60
CA ARG A 59 1.05 5.36 9.25
C ARG A 59 1.16 5.62 7.75
N TYR A 60 0.02 5.85 7.09
CA TYR A 60 -0.01 6.14 5.65
C TYR A 60 0.34 7.60 5.35
N TRP A 61 1.14 7.77 4.30
CA TRP A 61 1.57 9.03 3.74
C TRP A 61 1.12 9.13 2.28
N PRO A 62 0.56 10.27 1.85
CA PRO A 62 0.11 10.46 0.48
C PRO A 62 1.30 10.65 -0.48
N HIS A 63 1.17 10.10 -1.68
CA HIS A 63 2.03 10.36 -2.83
C HIS A 63 1.17 10.77 -4.03
N LEU A 64 0.74 12.04 -4.03
CA LEU A 64 -0.26 12.57 -4.97
C LEU A 64 0.31 13.52 -6.04
N SER A 65 1.59 13.34 -6.41
CA SER A 65 2.18 14.16 -7.49
C SER A 65 1.39 13.97 -8.79
N GLY A 66 0.87 15.05 -9.38
CA GLY A 66 0.03 14.98 -10.59
C GLY A 66 -1.34 14.30 -10.38
N MET A 67 -1.83 14.23 -9.14
CA MET A 67 -3.10 13.62 -8.78
C MET A 67 -3.83 14.40 -7.69
N SER A 68 -5.14 14.18 -7.57
CA SER A 68 -5.95 14.61 -6.43
C SER A 68 -6.88 13.49 -5.98
N VAL A 69 -7.23 13.51 -4.69
CA VAL A 69 -8.14 12.55 -4.06
C VAL A 69 -9.30 13.32 -3.43
N GLU A 70 -10.52 12.92 -3.76
CA GLU A 70 -11.75 13.34 -3.09
C GLU A 70 -12.30 12.18 -2.25
N LEU A 71 -12.97 12.49 -1.15
CA LEU A 71 -13.62 11.49 -0.28
C LEU A 71 -15.14 11.56 -0.46
N LEU A 72 -15.74 10.47 -0.92
CA LEU A 72 -17.20 10.36 -1.07
C LEU A 72 -17.75 9.41 0.00
N PRO A 73 -18.61 9.86 0.93
CA PRO A 73 -19.17 8.99 1.95
C PRO A 73 -19.91 7.79 1.34
N VAL A 74 -19.72 6.59 1.89
CA VAL A 74 -20.43 5.39 1.38
C VAL A 74 -21.93 5.39 1.68
N ALA A 75 -22.35 6.19 2.67
CA ALA A 75 -23.73 6.43 3.06
C ALA A 75 -23.85 7.79 3.77
N SER A 76 -25.07 8.33 3.89
CA SER A 76 -25.32 9.58 4.62
C SER A 76 -24.85 9.48 6.07
N GLY A 77 -24.01 10.41 6.52
CA GLY A 77 -23.42 10.42 7.87
C GLY A 77 -22.27 9.42 8.10
N SER A 78 -21.84 8.68 7.07
CA SER A 78 -20.75 7.71 7.19
C SER A 78 -19.39 8.38 7.43
N THR A 79 -18.57 7.77 8.30
CA THR A 79 -17.14 8.10 8.45
C THR A 79 -16.26 7.30 7.49
N ILE A 80 -16.81 6.29 6.82
CA ILE A 80 -16.16 5.52 5.75
C ILE A 80 -16.47 6.17 4.40
N HIS A 81 -15.44 6.28 3.56
CA HIS A 81 -15.50 6.99 2.29
C HIS A 81 -14.93 6.13 1.15
N GLN A 82 -15.49 6.26 -0.04
CA GLN A 82 -14.85 5.87 -1.29
C GLN A 82 -13.79 6.92 -1.66
N LEU A 83 -12.69 6.45 -2.23
CA LEU A 83 -11.66 7.31 -2.78
C LEU A 83 -11.99 7.60 -4.24
N ILE A 84 -12.13 8.87 -4.58
CA ILE A 84 -12.33 9.31 -5.96
C ILE A 84 -11.04 10.00 -6.41
N VAL A 85 -10.43 9.52 -7.49
CA VAL A 85 -9.10 10.00 -7.88
C VAL A 85 -9.13 10.66 -9.26
N THR A 86 -8.53 11.84 -9.35
CA THR A 86 -8.20 12.46 -10.63
C THR A 86 -6.69 12.42 -10.82
N SER A 87 -6.21 11.90 -11.96
CA SER A 87 -4.79 11.73 -12.25
C SER A 87 -4.47 12.19 -13.66
N VAL A 88 -3.43 13.01 -13.79
CA VAL A 88 -2.82 13.42 -15.06
C VAL A 88 -1.40 12.88 -15.20
N ARG A 89 -0.98 11.94 -14.34
CA ARG A 89 0.37 11.36 -14.35
C ARG A 89 0.67 10.61 -15.64
N ASN A 90 -0.30 9.90 -16.18
CA ASN A 90 -0.18 9.24 -17.47
C ASN A 90 -0.72 10.19 -18.56
N PRO A 91 0.13 10.77 -19.41
CA PRO A 91 -0.32 11.72 -20.45
C PRO A 91 -1.20 11.05 -21.51
N TYR A 92 -1.17 9.73 -21.62
CA TYR A 92 -1.97 8.95 -22.57
C TYR A 92 -3.27 8.40 -21.96
N MET A 93 -3.41 8.47 -20.63
CA MET A 93 -4.59 7.98 -19.92
C MET A 93 -4.89 8.89 -18.72
N PRO A 94 -5.31 10.15 -18.96
CA PRO A 94 -5.80 10.99 -17.88
C PRO A 94 -7.10 10.41 -17.34
N LEU A 95 -7.19 10.32 -16.03
CA LEU A 95 -8.36 9.81 -15.32
C LEU A 95 -9.00 10.96 -14.56
N VAL A 96 -10.29 11.21 -14.78
CA VAL A 96 -11.04 12.28 -14.10
C VAL A 96 -12.11 11.64 -13.25
N ARG A 97 -12.04 11.88 -11.94
CA ARG A 97 -12.98 11.35 -10.94
C ARG A 97 -13.19 9.82 -11.04
N TYR A 98 -12.11 9.09 -11.25
CA TYR A 98 -12.11 7.62 -11.28
C TYR A 98 -12.47 7.06 -9.91
N ARG A 99 -13.22 5.94 -9.89
CA ARG A 99 -13.77 5.31 -8.68
C ARG A 99 -13.24 3.90 -8.54
#